data_AF-A0A1D2LFK6-F1
#
_entry.id   AF-A0A1D2LFK6-F1
#
_cell.length_a   1.000
_cell.length_b   1.000
_cell.length_c   1.000
_cell.angle_alpha   90.00
_cell.angle_beta   90.00
_cell.angle_gamma   90.00
#
_symmetry.space_group_name_H-M   'P 1'
#
loop_
_entity.id
_entity.type
_entity.pdbx_description
1 polymer ?
#
loop_
_entity_poly.entity_id
_entity_poly.type
_entity_poly.pdbx_seq_one_letter_code
_entity_poly.pdbx_strand_id
1 'polypeptide(L)'
;MKLNDFLKPELLGNKFLAVKGYTEVLDRETQQLSAYRLNVNIQDEDSDFFMEMIQVKVNNLSPTVSFQDLKTNKTMPIILENIQVGQYNGTLWFNCTNVLPVSK
;
A
#
# COMPACT_ATOMS: atom_id res chain seq x y z
N MET A 1 -1.10 -10.90 -24.20
CA MET A 1 -0.46 -10.44 -22.95
C MET A 1 -0.26 -11.64 -22.04
N LYS A 2 0.93 -11.77 -21.43
CA LYS A 2 1.22 -12.80 -20.42
C LYS A 2 0.90 -12.24 -19.03
N LEU A 3 0.58 -13.10 -18.07
CA LEU A 3 0.22 -12.69 -16.69
C LEU A 3 1.29 -11.80 -16.02
N ASN A 4 2.57 -12.05 -16.31
CA ASN A 4 3.68 -11.25 -15.81
C ASN A 4 3.70 -9.80 -16.34
N ASP A 5 3.03 -9.53 -17.48
CA ASP A 5 2.92 -8.18 -18.02
C ASP A 5 2.08 -7.27 -17.09
N PHE A 6 1.28 -7.86 -16.19
CA PHE A 6 0.43 -7.18 -15.20
C PHE A 6 1.09 -6.97 -13.82
N LEU A 7 2.36 -7.37 -13.64
CA LEU A 7 3.10 -7.21 -12.37
C LEU A 7 3.91 -5.91 -12.32
N LYS A 8 3.56 -4.94 -13.18
CA LYS A 8 4.21 -3.64 -13.27
C LYS A 8 3.54 -2.66 -12.33
N PRO A 9 4.22 -2.13 -11.31
CA PRO A 9 3.62 -1.16 -10.38
C PRO A 9 3.09 0.09 -11.08
N GLU A 10 3.64 0.46 -12.24
CA GLU A 10 3.23 1.61 -13.03
C GLU A 10 1.78 1.52 -13.51
N LEU A 11 1.25 0.30 -13.66
CA LEU A 11 -0.13 0.06 -14.08
C LEU A 11 -1.15 0.48 -13.00
N LEU A 12 -0.71 0.62 -11.74
CA LEU A 12 -1.56 1.11 -10.63
C LEU A 12 -1.74 2.63 -10.65
N GLY A 13 -0.99 3.35 -11.49
CA GLY A 13 -0.91 4.81 -11.44
C GLY A 13 -0.11 5.32 -10.23
N ASN A 14 -0.29 6.58 -9.89
CA ASN A 14 0.43 7.26 -8.81
C ASN A 14 -0.45 8.05 -7.84
N LYS A 15 -1.79 8.04 -8.03
CA LYS A 15 -2.75 8.70 -7.15
C LYS A 15 -3.36 7.69 -6.18
N PHE A 16 -2.95 7.77 -4.92
CA PHE A 16 -3.39 6.85 -3.87
C PHE A 16 -4.04 7.57 -2.69
N LEU A 17 -5.08 6.96 -2.12
CA LEU A 17 -5.69 7.37 -0.86
C LEU A 17 -5.49 6.28 0.19
N ALA A 18 -4.81 6.59 1.29
CA ALA A 18 -4.84 5.76 2.48
C ALA A 18 -6.25 5.77 3.08
N VAL A 19 -6.74 4.61 3.51
CA VAL A 19 -8.08 4.46 4.10
C VAL A 19 -7.94 3.81 5.47
N LYS A 20 -8.41 4.50 6.53
CA LYS A 20 -8.24 4.09 7.94
C LYS A 20 -6.75 4.07 8.36
N GLY A 21 -6.48 3.52 9.55
CA GLY A 21 -5.14 3.35 10.10
C GLY A 21 -4.47 2.03 9.74
N TYR A 22 -3.19 1.92 10.10
CA TYR A 22 -2.40 0.71 9.92
C TYR A 22 -2.87 -0.44 10.83
N THR A 23 -2.62 -1.66 10.38
CA THR A 23 -2.71 -2.87 11.20
C THR A 23 -1.37 -3.56 11.26
N GLU A 24 -1.04 -4.14 12.42
CA GLU A 24 0.25 -4.79 12.65
C GLU A 24 0.35 -6.11 11.90
N VAL A 25 1.55 -6.39 11.38
CA VAL A 25 1.93 -7.69 10.88
C VAL A 25 3.04 -8.24 11.76
N LEU A 26 2.72 -9.27 12.53
CA LEU A 26 3.70 -9.95 13.36
C LEU A 26 4.42 -11.02 12.55
N ASP A 27 5.71 -11.15 12.78
CA ASP A 27 6.49 -12.29 12.32
C ASP A 27 5.94 -13.58 12.97
N ARG A 28 5.79 -14.63 12.19
CA ARG A 28 5.09 -15.85 12.63
C ARG A 28 5.85 -16.56 13.75
N GLU A 29 7.18 -16.56 13.70
CA GLU A 29 8.03 -17.34 14.61
C GLU A 29 8.34 -16.55 15.89
N THR A 30 8.72 -15.29 15.73
CA THR A 30 9.17 -14.44 16.83
C THR A 30 8.04 -13.64 17.49
N GLN A 31 6.87 -13.55 16.85
CA GLN A 31 5.75 -12.69 17.25
C GLN A 31 6.11 -11.20 17.35
N GLN A 32 7.27 -10.80 16.84
CA GLN A 32 7.68 -9.40 16.81
C GLN A 32 7.04 -8.68 15.63
N LEU A 33 6.83 -7.37 15.78
CA LEU A 33 6.34 -6.53 14.69
C LEU A 33 7.32 -6.57 13.51
N SER A 34 6.82 -7.00 12.35
CA SER A 34 7.62 -7.20 11.14
C SER A 34 7.28 -6.22 10.02
N ALA A 35 6.05 -5.68 10.01
CA ALA A 35 5.57 -4.71 9.05
C ALA A 35 4.21 -4.16 9.49
N TYR A 36 3.68 -3.21 8.72
CA TYR A 36 2.30 -2.79 8.79
C TYR A 36 1.53 -3.17 7.53
N ARG A 37 0.20 -3.29 7.63
CA ARG A 37 -0.73 -3.30 6.49
C ARG A 37 -1.50 -2.00 6.48
N LEU A 38 -1.62 -1.42 5.29
CA LEU A 38 -2.43 -0.25 5.01
C LEU A 38 -3.42 -0.58 3.90
N ASN A 39 -4.69 -0.19 4.08
CA ASN A 39 -5.65 -0.23 2.99
C ASN A 39 -5.50 1.05 2.17
N VAL A 40 -5.40 0.90 0.86
CA VAL A 40 -5.15 1.99 -0.07
C VAL A 40 -6.14 1.90 -1.21
N ASN A 41 -6.83 2.99 -1.50
CA ASN A 41 -7.61 3.14 -2.70
C ASN A 41 -6.75 3.70 -3.82
N ILE A 42 -6.86 3.10 -5.01
CA ILE A 42 -6.30 3.66 -6.23
C ILE A 42 -7.31 4.71 -6.73
N GLN A 43 -6.84 5.92 -6.99
CA GLN A 43 -7.66 7.06 -7.44
C GLN A 43 -7.08 7.69 -8.71
N ASP A 44 -6.31 6.91 -9.46
CA ASP A 44 -5.77 7.34 -10.74
C ASP A 44 -6.70 6.96 -11.87
N GLU A 45 -7.17 7.96 -12.62
CA GLU A 45 -8.08 7.77 -13.77
C GLU A 45 -7.41 7.01 -14.91
N ASP A 46 -6.07 7.10 -14.99
CA ASP A 46 -5.25 6.42 -15.99
C ASP A 46 -4.78 5.03 -15.53
N SER A 47 -5.22 4.56 -14.35
CA SER A 47 -4.88 3.22 -13.84
C SER A 47 -5.57 2.14 -14.66
N ASP A 48 -4.80 1.16 -15.11
CA ASP A 48 -5.33 -0.05 -15.75
C ASP A 48 -6.04 -0.97 -14.75
N PHE A 49 -5.83 -0.73 -13.44
CA PHE A 49 -6.50 -1.46 -12.37
C PHE A 49 -7.79 -0.74 -11.95
N PHE A 50 -8.92 -1.39 -12.21
CA PHE A 50 -10.24 -1.07 -11.65
C PHE A 50 -10.41 -1.66 -10.23
N MET A 51 -9.33 -1.72 -9.43
CA MET A 51 -9.41 -2.19 -8.05
C MET A 51 -9.60 -0.99 -7.14
N GLU A 52 -10.79 -0.87 -6.54
CA GLU A 52 -11.10 0.28 -5.68
C GLU A 52 -10.24 0.31 -4.40
N MET A 53 -9.84 -0.86 -3.86
CA MET A 53 -9.04 -0.95 -2.64
C MET A 53 -8.05 -2.11 -2.68
N ILE A 54 -6.77 -1.82 -2.49
CA ILE A 54 -5.69 -2.79 -2.32
C ILE A 54 -5.16 -2.75 -0.88
N GLN A 55 -4.60 -3.88 -0.42
CA GLN A 55 -3.90 -3.92 0.86
C GLN A 55 -2.39 -3.95 0.62
N VAL A 56 -1.70 -2.93 1.13
CA VAL A 56 -0.27 -2.73 0.94
C VAL A 56 0.48 -3.07 2.23
N LYS A 57 1.48 -3.93 2.13
CA LYS A 57 2.44 -4.18 3.21
C LYS A 57 3.47 -3.05 3.24
N VAL A 58 3.53 -2.31 4.34
CA VAL A 58 4.49 -1.22 4.57
C VAL A 58 5.64 -1.79 5.40
N ASN A 59 6.83 -1.82 4.82
CA ASN A 59 8.00 -2.45 5.47
C ASN A 59 8.72 -1.52 6.46
N ASN A 60 8.42 -0.21 6.46
CA ASN A 60 8.92 0.73 7.45
C ASN A 60 8.08 0.68 8.74
N LEU A 61 8.72 0.38 9.87
CA LEU A 61 8.09 0.35 11.20
C LEU A 61 7.88 1.73 11.83
N SER A 62 8.35 2.79 11.17
CA SER A 62 8.10 4.19 11.53
C SER A 62 7.75 4.99 10.26
N PRO A 63 6.57 4.75 9.65
CA PRO A 63 6.19 5.41 8.40
C PRO A 63 6.04 6.92 8.58
N THR A 64 6.33 7.68 7.52
CA THR A 64 6.28 9.15 7.58
C THR A 64 4.87 9.68 7.82
N VAL A 65 3.86 9.08 7.18
CA VAL A 65 2.46 9.27 7.57
C VAL A 65 2.19 8.45 8.82
N SER A 66 1.92 9.12 9.93
CA SER A 66 1.76 8.50 11.23
C SER A 66 0.39 7.85 11.42
N PHE A 67 0.27 7.00 12.44
CA PHE A 67 -1.02 6.46 12.88
C PHE A 67 -2.02 7.55 13.24
N GLN A 68 -1.55 8.66 13.80
CA GLN A 68 -2.40 9.76 14.23
C GLN A 68 -3.01 10.50 13.02
N ASP A 69 -2.22 10.68 11.96
CA ASP A 69 -2.67 11.31 10.71
C ASP A 69 -3.81 10.52 10.07
N LEU A 70 -3.67 9.19 10.04
CA LEU A 70 -4.66 8.27 9.49
C LEU A 70 -5.87 8.02 10.39
N LYS A 71 -5.74 8.21 11.71
CA LYS A 71 -6.88 8.08 12.63
C LYS A 71 -7.78 9.31 12.58
N THR A 72 -7.19 10.48 12.38
CA THR A 72 -7.90 11.76 12.31
C THR A 72 -8.62 11.91 10.97
N ASN A 73 -7.98 11.49 9.89
CA ASN A 73 -8.51 11.59 8.53
C ASN A 73 -9.05 10.23 8.07
N LYS A 74 -10.36 10.12 7.78
CA LYS A 74 -10.96 8.87 7.28
C LYS A 74 -10.27 8.35 6.01
N THR A 75 -9.78 9.27 5.19
CA THR A 75 -8.97 9.02 4.00
C THR A 75 -7.92 10.12 3.83
N MET A 76 -6.73 9.80 3.34
CA MET A 76 -5.64 10.77 3.16
C MET A 76 -4.87 10.49 1.86
N PRO A 77 -4.60 11.51 1.00
CA PRO A 77 -3.72 11.36 -0.15
C PRO A 77 -2.28 11.01 0.27
N ILE A 78 -1.75 9.95 -0.31
CA ILE A 78 -0.41 9.44 0.01
C ILE A 78 0.39 9.07 -1.25
N ILE A 79 1.69 8.95 -1.07
CA ILE A 79 2.63 8.34 -2.01
C ILE A 79 3.14 7.05 -1.38
N LEU A 80 3.05 5.96 -2.12
CA LEU A 80 3.64 4.66 -1.77
C LEU A 80 5.06 4.60 -2.34
N GLU A 81 6.05 4.82 -1.49
CA GLU A 81 7.45 4.85 -1.91
C GLU A 81 7.93 3.44 -2.32
N ASN A 82 8.54 3.33 -3.51
CA ASN A 82 9.05 2.07 -4.07
C ASN A 82 7.99 0.95 -4.05
N ILE A 83 6.79 1.24 -4.53
CA ILE A 83 5.72 0.24 -4.61
C ILE A 83 6.16 -0.97 -5.45
N GLN A 84 5.89 -2.16 -4.93
CA GLN A 84 6.13 -3.42 -5.64
C GLN A 84 4.85 -4.21 -5.74
N VAL A 85 4.68 -4.87 -6.88
CA VAL A 85 3.60 -5.81 -7.14
C VAL A 85 4.22 -7.17 -7.38
N GLY A 86 3.68 -8.19 -6.74
CA GLY A 86 4.02 -9.55 -7.08
C GLY A 86 2.79 -10.44 -7.02
N GLN A 87 2.99 -11.71 -7.35
CA GLN A 87 1.94 -12.71 -7.34
C GLN A 87 2.40 -13.94 -6.58
N TYR A 88 1.51 -14.51 -5.79
CA TYR A 88 1.71 -15.80 -5.16
C TYR A 88 0.40 -16.58 -5.19
N ASN A 89 0.44 -17.81 -5.72
CA ASN A 89 -0.72 -18.71 -5.85
C ASN A 89 -1.95 -18.06 -6.50
N GLY A 90 -1.75 -17.27 -7.56
CA GLY A 90 -2.84 -16.60 -8.25
C GLY A 90 -3.23 -15.24 -7.65
N THR A 91 -2.83 -14.95 -6.41
CA THR A 91 -3.19 -13.72 -5.69
C THR A 91 -2.09 -12.66 -5.82
N LEU A 92 -2.48 -11.43 -6.13
CA LEU A 92 -1.57 -10.29 -6.13
C LEU A 92 -1.25 -9.86 -4.69
N TRP A 93 0.00 -9.48 -4.47
CA TRP A 93 0.44 -8.84 -3.24
C TRP A 93 1.12 -7.51 -3.57
N PHE A 94 0.97 -6.56 -2.66
CA PHE A 94 1.48 -5.20 -2.81
C PHE A 94 2.33 -4.86 -1.60
N ASN A 95 3.50 -4.27 -1.81
CA ASN A 95 4.31 -3.72 -0.74
C ASN A 95 4.85 -2.33 -1.11
N CYS A 96 5.32 -1.59 -0.11
CA CYS A 96 6.09 -0.37 -0.31
C CYS A 96 7.15 -0.23 0.79
N THR A 97 8.15 0.62 0.56
CA THR A 97 9.17 0.92 1.59
C THR A 97 8.64 1.89 2.62
N ASN A 98 7.87 2.90 2.22
CA ASN A 98 7.35 3.94 3.12
C ASN A 98 6.02 4.51 2.61
N VAL A 99 5.34 5.26 3.47
CA VAL A 99 4.12 6.01 3.16
C VAL A 99 4.39 7.49 3.41
N LEU A 100 4.35 8.29 2.35
CA LEU A 100 4.59 9.73 2.39
C LEU A 100 3.29 10.50 2.16
N PRO A 101 3.09 11.67 2.78
CA PRO A 101 1.94 12.52 2.46
C PRO A 101 2.14 13.21 1.11
N VAL A 102 1.07 13.41 0.33
CA VAL A 102 1.12 14.24 -0.88
C VAL A 102 1.30 15.73 -0.54
N SER A 103 0.71 16.17 0.57
CA SER A 103 0.86 17.52 1.13
C SER A 103 1.05 17.43 2.65
N LYS A 104 2.03 18.16 3.19
CA LYS A 104 2.26 18.26 4.64
C LYS A 104 1.24 19.18 5.31
#